data_AF-A0A1B6H5Q9-F1
#
_entry.id   AF-A0A1B6H5Q9-F1
#
_cell.length_a   1.000
_cell.length_b   1.000
_cell.length_c   1.000
_cell.angle_alpha   90.00
_cell.angle_beta   90.00
_cell.angle_gamma   90.00
#
_symmetry.space_group_name_H-M   'P 1'
#
loop_
_entity.id
_entity.type
_entity.pdbx_description
1 polymer ?
#
loop_
_entity_poly.entity_id
_entity_poly.type
_entity_poly.pdbx_seq_one_letter_code
_entity_poly.pdbx_strand_id
1 'polypeptide(L)'
;MDESHKEIITVEDGDEKSSKDFMDIVKEGYDALMPTIRASNSLPKGQQWDLFCTSPKFKDVMDSLGNKALELMAVILHHQGVNRDIRKRDLEEKYELVVEANDKILERVGTHLDELSGIKRNNPSGFSSDIVVSQVSAASGSWNRDIANSAAWKEVRHSKNPEKPMVLKNARVTQRPQVKFHDKIDNSSVPFEPRIKEKPNSLKPLAILLESLPNEDACYSHPYEFEIERFQDKIDSLDLDPKKPTPPKPIEETPLLTITQEDQLMDMLKDLHSQKEIAVDLEHHSYRSFQGFTCLMQISTREKDYIIDT
;
A
#
# COMPACT_ATOMS: atom_id res chain seq x y z
N MET A 1 -8.04 -16.83 -50.58
CA MET A 1 -9.13 -17.39 -49.77
C MET A 1 -8.44 -18.25 -48.71
N ASP A 2 -7.58 -17.75 -47.84
CA ASP A 2 -7.67 -16.60 -46.93
C ASP A 2 -8.86 -16.71 -45.97
N GLU A 3 -8.64 -17.44 -44.88
CA GLU A 3 -9.40 -17.34 -43.64
C GLU A 3 -8.41 -17.49 -42.47
N SER A 4 -7.98 -16.32 -41.99
CA SER A 4 -7.17 -16.14 -40.80
C SER A 4 -8.05 -16.34 -39.55
N HIS A 5 -7.84 -17.42 -38.81
CA HIS A 5 -8.33 -17.52 -37.42
C HIS A 5 -7.43 -16.65 -36.52
N LYS A 6 -7.91 -15.45 -36.21
CA LYS A 6 -7.42 -14.65 -35.08
C LYS A 6 -7.95 -15.27 -33.79
N GLU A 7 -7.10 -15.98 -33.06
CA GLU A 7 -7.34 -16.18 -31.62
C GLU A 7 -7.20 -14.83 -30.93
N ILE A 8 -8.35 -14.27 -30.55
CA ILE A 8 -8.43 -13.13 -29.65
C ILE A 8 -8.11 -13.69 -28.26
N ILE A 9 -6.87 -13.50 -27.82
CA ILE A 9 -6.51 -13.68 -26.41
C ILE A 9 -7.23 -12.57 -25.66
N THR A 10 -8.39 -12.92 -25.08
CA THR A 10 -9.02 -12.10 -24.05
C THR A 10 -8.09 -12.13 -22.85
N VAL A 11 -7.47 -10.99 -22.57
CA VAL A 11 -6.79 -10.73 -21.30
C VAL A 11 -7.88 -10.80 -20.23
N GLU A 12 -7.97 -11.93 -19.52
CA GLU A 12 -8.76 -12.00 -18.29
C GLU A 12 -8.16 -10.99 -17.31
N ASP A 13 -8.93 -9.95 -17.00
CA ASP A 13 -8.68 -9.04 -15.89
C ASP A 13 -8.47 -9.88 -14.61
N GLY A 14 -7.25 -9.87 -14.08
CA GLY A 14 -6.86 -10.65 -12.90
C GLY A 14 -7.69 -10.36 -11.64
N ASP A 15 -8.45 -9.26 -11.63
CA ASP A 15 -9.36 -8.87 -10.55
C ASP A 15 -10.70 -9.65 -10.55
N GLU A 16 -11.21 -10.10 -11.70
CA GLU A 16 -12.50 -10.83 -11.74
C GLU A 16 -12.38 -12.22 -11.10
N LYS A 17 -11.23 -12.88 -11.24
CA LYS A 17 -11.01 -14.24 -10.73
C LYS A 17 -10.94 -14.28 -9.21
N SER A 18 -10.27 -13.30 -8.61
CA SER A 18 -10.19 -13.11 -7.14
C SER A 18 -11.54 -12.71 -6.55
N SER A 19 -12.28 -11.82 -7.23
CA SER A 19 -13.62 -11.40 -6.79
C SER A 19 -14.64 -12.55 -6.84
N LYS A 20 -14.57 -13.40 -7.87
CA LYS A 20 -15.43 -14.58 -8.02
C LYS A 20 -15.15 -15.63 -6.93
N ASP A 21 -13.87 -15.88 -6.64
CA ASP A 21 -13.44 -16.77 -5.56
C ASP A 21 -13.92 -16.28 -4.18
N PHE A 22 -13.83 -14.98 -3.91
CA PHE A 22 -14.37 -14.39 -2.68
C PHE A 22 -15.90 -14.55 -2.56
N MET A 23 -16.65 -14.28 -3.63
CA MET A 23 -18.12 -14.42 -3.61
C MET A 23 -18.55 -15.87 -3.44
N ASP A 24 -17.80 -16.83 -3.97
CA ASP A 24 -18.03 -18.25 -3.76
C ASP A 24 -17.80 -18.65 -2.30
N ILE A 25 -16.72 -18.17 -1.66
CA ILE A 25 -16.46 -18.36 -0.22
C ILE A 25 -17.61 -17.76 0.63
N VAL A 26 -18.08 -16.56 0.27
CA VAL A 26 -19.20 -15.91 0.98
C VAL A 26 -20.45 -16.78 0.88
N LYS A 27 -20.76 -17.31 -0.30
CA LYS A 27 -21.91 -18.17 -0.54
C LYS A 27 -21.83 -19.46 0.27
N GLU A 28 -20.69 -20.15 0.24
CA GLU A 28 -20.46 -21.36 1.04
C GLU A 28 -20.62 -21.09 2.55
N GLY A 29 -20.11 -19.94 3.02
CA GLY A 29 -20.30 -19.49 4.39
C GLY A 29 -21.77 -19.28 4.76
N TYR A 30 -22.55 -18.62 3.89
CA TYR A 30 -23.99 -18.43 4.09
C TYR A 30 -24.76 -19.76 4.11
N ASP A 31 -24.43 -20.68 3.20
CA ASP A 31 -25.08 -21.98 3.10
C ASP A 31 -24.82 -22.85 4.34
N ALA A 32 -23.66 -22.71 4.99
CA ALA A 32 -23.36 -23.37 6.26
C ALA A 32 -24.01 -22.67 7.49
N LEU A 33 -24.05 -21.33 7.50
CA LEU A 33 -24.57 -20.55 8.62
C LEU A 33 -26.10 -20.64 8.74
N MET A 34 -26.82 -20.60 7.61
CA MET A 34 -28.29 -20.57 7.63
C MET A 34 -28.94 -21.78 8.33
N PRO A 35 -28.55 -23.04 8.05
CA PRO A 35 -29.04 -24.20 8.79
C PRO A 35 -28.67 -24.14 10.27
N THR A 36 -27.46 -23.69 10.59
CA THR A 36 -26.96 -23.56 11.97
C THR A 36 -27.79 -22.56 12.78
N ILE A 37 -28.13 -21.41 12.21
CA ILE A 37 -29.00 -20.41 12.83
C ILE A 37 -30.41 -20.97 13.06
N ARG A 38 -30.96 -21.70 12.07
CA ARG A 38 -32.27 -22.36 12.21
C ARG A 38 -32.27 -23.40 13.32
N ALA A 39 -31.23 -24.23 13.41
CA ALA A 39 -31.07 -25.22 14.46
C ALA A 39 -30.94 -24.56 15.84
N SER A 40 -30.13 -23.50 15.96
CA SER A 40 -29.97 -22.73 17.19
C SER A 40 -31.29 -22.10 17.65
N ASN A 41 -32.08 -21.54 16.72
CA ASN A 41 -33.38 -20.97 17.05
C ASN A 41 -34.42 -22.00 17.49
N SER A 42 -34.22 -23.27 17.11
CA SER A 42 -35.07 -24.41 17.46
C SER A 42 -34.71 -25.04 18.80
N LEU A 43 -33.66 -24.57 19.48
CA LEU A 43 -33.29 -25.05 20.80
C LEU A 43 -34.38 -24.69 21.84
N PRO A 44 -34.56 -25.53 22.88
CA PRO A 44 -35.53 -25.27 23.96
C PRO A 44 -35.26 -23.93 24.65
N LYS A 45 -36.32 -23.21 25.02
CA LYS A 45 -36.24 -21.91 25.72
C LYS A 45 -37.08 -21.93 27.00
N GLY A 46 -36.67 -21.17 28.01
CA GLY A 46 -37.41 -21.01 29.27
C GLY A 46 -37.67 -22.35 29.99
N GLN A 47 -38.92 -22.61 30.36
CA GLN A 47 -39.27 -23.81 31.16
C GLN A 47 -38.92 -25.14 30.48
N GLN A 48 -38.95 -25.20 29.15
CA GLN A 48 -38.53 -26.41 28.42
C GLN A 48 -37.02 -26.65 28.56
N TRP A 49 -36.22 -25.58 28.52
CA TRP A 49 -34.78 -25.65 28.74
C TRP A 49 -34.45 -26.19 30.14
N ASP A 50 -35.14 -25.68 31.16
CA ASP A 50 -34.96 -26.11 32.55
C ASP A 50 -35.26 -27.61 32.71
N LEU A 51 -36.32 -28.11 32.03
CA LEU A 51 -36.66 -29.53 32.00
C LEU A 51 -35.56 -30.36 31.32
N PHE A 52 -35.05 -29.95 30.16
CA PHE A 52 -33.99 -30.69 29.45
C PHE A 52 -32.65 -30.67 30.20
N CYS A 53 -32.36 -29.58 30.92
CA CYS A 53 -31.16 -29.47 31.77
C CYS A 53 -31.16 -30.42 32.97
N THR A 54 -32.30 -31.02 33.33
CA THR A 54 -32.34 -32.09 34.35
C THR A 54 -31.62 -33.36 33.88
N SER A 55 -31.45 -33.54 32.56
CA SER A 55 -30.70 -34.65 31.98
C SER A 55 -29.21 -34.28 31.85
N PRO A 56 -28.29 -34.97 32.56
CA PRO A 56 -26.86 -34.67 32.51
C PRO A 56 -26.29 -34.75 31.09
N LYS A 57 -26.73 -35.75 30.31
CA LYS A 57 -26.27 -35.94 28.92
C LYS A 57 -26.61 -34.75 28.01
N PHE A 58 -27.79 -34.15 28.19
CA PHE A 58 -28.19 -32.99 27.41
C PHE A 58 -27.34 -31.77 27.79
N LYS A 59 -27.17 -31.56 29.09
CA LYS A 59 -26.36 -30.46 29.63
C LYS A 59 -24.91 -30.53 29.14
N ASP A 60 -24.28 -31.70 29.23
CA ASP A 60 -22.89 -31.89 28.78
C ASP A 60 -22.71 -31.56 27.28
N VAL A 61 -23.67 -31.97 26.44
CA VAL A 61 -23.66 -31.65 25.00
C VAL A 61 -23.83 -30.15 24.76
N MET A 62 -24.76 -29.50 25.45
CA MET A 62 -24.99 -28.06 25.31
C MET A 62 -23.80 -27.24 25.81
N ASP A 63 -23.17 -27.63 26.91
CA ASP A 63 -21.96 -26.98 27.44
C ASP A 63 -20.79 -27.15 26.45
N SER A 64 -20.63 -28.33 25.85
CA SER A 64 -19.62 -28.57 24.80
C SER A 64 -19.84 -27.69 23.57
N LEU A 65 -21.09 -27.60 23.08
CA LEU A 65 -21.43 -26.75 21.92
C LEU A 65 -21.26 -25.26 22.24
N GLY A 66 -21.65 -24.82 23.43
CA GLY A 66 -21.44 -23.45 23.90
C GLY A 66 -19.96 -23.07 23.96
N ASN A 67 -19.10 -23.96 24.47
CA ASN A 67 -17.66 -23.75 24.49
C ASN A 67 -17.07 -23.63 23.08
N LYS A 68 -17.49 -24.48 22.13
CA LYS A 68 -17.06 -24.37 20.72
C LYS A 68 -17.49 -23.04 20.07
N ALA A 69 -18.71 -22.58 20.36
CA ALA A 69 -19.17 -21.28 19.87
C ALA A 69 -18.33 -20.14 20.45
N LEU A 70 -18.00 -20.18 21.74
CA LEU A 70 -17.12 -19.20 22.39
C LEU A 70 -15.69 -19.24 21.84
N GLU A 71 -15.17 -20.41 21.48
CA GLU A 71 -13.87 -20.54 20.80
C GLU A 71 -13.86 -19.86 19.44
N LEU A 72 -14.90 -20.08 18.62
CA LEU A 72 -15.04 -19.40 17.33
C LEU A 72 -15.17 -17.89 17.49
N MET A 73 -15.97 -17.44 18.47
CA MET A 73 -16.07 -16.01 18.81
C MET A 73 -14.72 -15.43 19.22
N ALA A 74 -13.93 -16.14 20.02
CA ALA A 74 -12.59 -15.70 20.43
C ALA A 74 -11.65 -15.49 19.23
N VAL A 75 -11.70 -16.39 18.24
CA VAL A 75 -10.91 -16.25 16.99
C VAL A 75 -11.30 -14.98 16.23
N ILE A 76 -12.61 -14.72 16.10
CA ILE A 76 -13.11 -13.51 15.42
C ILE A 76 -12.68 -12.25 16.18
N LEU A 77 -12.85 -12.21 17.50
CA LEU A 77 -12.45 -11.08 18.34
C LEU A 77 -10.95 -10.79 18.23
N HIS A 78 -10.11 -11.82 18.28
CA HIS A 78 -8.67 -11.67 18.13
C HIS A 78 -8.30 -11.11 16.74
N HIS A 79 -8.95 -11.60 15.67
CA HIS A 79 -8.77 -11.06 14.32
C HIS A 79 -9.14 -9.57 14.23
N GLN A 80 -10.16 -9.11 14.95
CA GLN A 80 -10.53 -7.68 15.01
C GLN A 80 -9.66 -6.86 15.99
N GLY A 81 -8.59 -7.45 16.55
CA GLY A 81 -7.70 -6.77 17.49
C GLY A 81 -8.28 -6.57 18.89
N VAL A 82 -9.34 -7.30 19.26
CA VAL A 82 -9.89 -7.34 20.62
C VAL A 82 -9.17 -8.48 21.38
N ASN A 83 -8.03 -8.16 22.01
CA ASN A 83 -7.15 -9.14 22.68
C ASN A 83 -7.67 -9.63 24.06
N ARG A 84 -8.98 -9.69 24.25
CA ARG A 84 -9.61 -10.12 25.51
C ARG A 84 -10.26 -11.49 25.33
N ASP A 85 -9.92 -12.44 26.19
CA ASP A 85 -10.52 -13.77 26.16
C ASP A 85 -11.98 -13.70 26.63
N ILE A 86 -12.92 -14.08 25.76
CA ILE A 86 -14.37 -14.09 26.02
C ILE A 86 -14.81 -15.28 26.90
N ARG A 87 -14.01 -16.35 26.99
CA ARG A 87 -14.44 -17.63 27.59
C ARG A 87 -14.64 -17.56 29.10
N LYS A 88 -13.82 -16.77 29.80
CA LYS A 88 -13.76 -16.72 31.28
C LYS A 88 -14.58 -15.59 31.91
N ARG A 89 -15.45 -14.96 31.12
CA ARG A 89 -16.17 -13.74 31.48
C ARG A 89 -17.62 -14.01 31.82
N ASP A 90 -18.23 -13.08 32.57
CA ASP A 90 -19.67 -13.12 32.80
C ASP A 90 -20.45 -12.73 31.52
N LEU A 91 -21.78 -12.83 31.57
CA LEU A 91 -22.61 -12.60 30.39
C LEU A 91 -22.55 -11.14 29.91
N GLU A 92 -22.45 -10.19 30.84
CA GLU A 92 -22.43 -8.76 30.53
C GLU A 92 -21.12 -8.38 29.85
N GLU A 93 -19.99 -8.80 30.43
CA GLU A 93 -18.66 -8.60 29.85
C GLU A 93 -18.53 -9.30 28.49
N LYS A 94 -19.13 -10.48 28.30
CA LYS A 94 -19.18 -11.15 26.98
C LYS A 94 -19.92 -10.31 25.95
N TYR A 95 -21.04 -9.70 26.34
CA TYR A 95 -21.84 -8.84 25.48
C TYR A 95 -21.06 -7.57 25.10
N GLU A 96 -20.42 -6.90 26.07
CA GLU A 96 -19.59 -5.71 25.83
C GLU A 96 -18.47 -5.98 24.81
N LEU A 97 -17.79 -7.13 24.88
CA LEU A 97 -16.74 -7.48 23.91
C LEU A 97 -17.27 -7.63 22.48
N VAL A 98 -18.46 -8.20 22.33
CA VAL A 98 -19.10 -8.36 21.02
C VAL A 98 -19.50 -7.00 20.45
N VAL A 99 -20.01 -6.10 21.30
CA VAL A 99 -20.32 -4.72 20.92
C VAL A 99 -19.06 -3.99 20.46
N GLU A 100 -17.97 -4.04 21.23
CA GLU A 100 -16.69 -3.41 20.87
C GLU A 100 -16.16 -3.89 19.51
N ALA A 101 -16.26 -5.20 19.25
CA ALA A 101 -15.83 -5.77 17.98
C ALA A 101 -16.71 -5.34 16.81
N ASN A 102 -18.03 -5.28 17.00
CA ASN A 102 -18.96 -4.79 15.98
C ASN A 102 -18.70 -3.32 15.66
N ASP A 103 -18.45 -2.48 16.66
CA ASP A 103 -18.14 -1.06 16.46
C ASP A 103 -16.86 -0.88 15.62
N LYS A 104 -15.81 -1.63 15.92
CA LYS A 104 -14.57 -1.64 15.12
C LYS A 104 -14.81 -2.06 13.67
N ILE A 105 -15.64 -3.09 13.45
CA ILE A 105 -15.98 -3.55 12.10
C ILE A 105 -16.76 -2.46 11.35
N LEU A 106 -17.77 -1.87 11.98
CA LEU A 106 -18.62 -0.85 11.36
C LEU A 106 -17.86 0.46 11.09
N GLU A 107 -16.96 0.87 11.97
CA GLU A 107 -16.07 2.02 11.75
C GLU A 107 -15.16 1.79 10.54
N ARG A 108 -14.62 0.56 10.39
CA ARG A 108 -13.81 0.19 9.23
C ARG A 108 -14.64 0.21 7.94
N VAL A 109 -15.85 -0.35 7.96
CA VAL A 109 -16.78 -0.31 6.82
C VAL A 109 -17.13 1.13 6.45
N GLY A 110 -17.45 1.99 7.43
CA GLY A 110 -17.72 3.41 7.21
C GLY A 110 -16.54 4.12 6.57
N THR A 111 -15.33 3.90 7.08
CA THR A 111 -14.10 4.49 6.53
C THR A 111 -13.87 4.08 5.08
N HIS A 112 -14.08 2.80 4.74
CA HIS A 112 -13.95 2.32 3.36
C HIS A 112 -15.05 2.86 2.43
N LEU A 113 -16.30 2.95 2.91
CA LEU A 113 -17.40 3.55 2.15
C LEU A 113 -17.15 5.04 1.88
N ASP A 114 -16.62 5.78 2.84
CA ASP A 114 -16.25 7.20 2.67
C ASP A 114 -15.13 7.39 1.65
N GLU A 115 -14.17 6.46 1.62
CA GLU A 115 -13.08 6.44 0.64
C GLU A 115 -13.58 6.14 -0.77
N LEU A 116 -14.47 5.16 -0.93
CA LEU A 116 -15.08 4.80 -2.21
C LEU A 116 -16.01 5.89 -2.73
N SER A 117 -16.88 6.41 -1.87
CA SER A 117 -17.84 7.48 -2.18
C SER A 117 -17.14 8.81 -2.45
N GLY A 118 -15.85 8.93 -2.13
CA GLY A 118 -15.12 10.16 -2.26
C GLY A 118 -15.64 11.26 -1.34
N ILE A 119 -16.16 10.91 -0.16
CA ILE A 119 -16.55 11.92 0.84
C ILE A 119 -15.29 12.61 1.40
N LYS A 120 -14.13 11.93 1.35
CA LYS A 120 -12.80 12.58 1.47
C LYS A 120 -12.39 13.41 0.23
N ARG A 121 -13.07 13.29 -0.91
CA ARG A 121 -12.84 14.08 -2.15
C ARG A 121 -13.60 15.42 -2.17
N ASN A 122 -14.74 15.53 -1.48
CA ASN A 122 -15.68 16.64 -1.66
C ASN A 122 -16.04 17.47 -0.40
N ASN A 123 -15.29 17.35 0.70
CA ASN A 123 -15.49 18.23 1.87
C ASN A 123 -14.38 19.29 2.00
N PRO A 124 -14.42 20.40 1.24
CA PRO A 124 -13.85 21.66 1.70
C PRO A 124 -14.84 22.31 2.67
N SER A 125 -15.32 21.57 3.69
CA SER A 125 -16.16 22.15 4.73
C SER A 125 -15.30 23.02 5.65
N GLY A 126 -15.11 24.26 5.24
CA GLY A 126 -15.30 25.43 6.11
C GLY A 126 -14.34 25.67 7.27
N PHE A 127 -13.24 24.94 7.42
CA PHE A 127 -12.13 25.42 8.24
C PHE A 127 -11.21 26.25 7.38
N SER A 128 -11.45 27.56 7.42
CA SER A 128 -10.53 28.59 6.94
C SER A 128 -9.10 28.20 7.29
N SER A 129 -8.29 28.05 6.25
CA SER A 129 -6.87 27.80 6.31
C SER A 129 -6.14 29.03 6.81
N ASP A 130 -6.34 29.40 8.07
CA ASP A 130 -5.48 30.34 8.75
C ASP A 130 -4.28 29.56 9.32
N ILE A 131 -3.09 30.09 9.05
CA ILE A 131 -1.83 29.64 9.62
C ILE A 131 -1.92 29.87 11.13
N VAL A 132 -2.34 28.85 11.88
CA VAL A 132 -2.19 28.87 13.35
C VAL A 132 -0.77 28.42 13.66
N VAL A 133 0.12 29.39 13.88
CA VAL A 133 1.40 29.16 14.57
C VAL A 133 1.06 28.89 16.04
N SER A 134 0.72 27.65 16.38
CA SER A 134 0.57 27.26 17.78
C SER A 134 1.95 27.03 18.38
N GLN A 135 2.44 27.99 19.17
CA GLN A 135 3.57 27.78 20.08
C GLN A 135 3.13 26.77 21.14
N VAL A 136 3.56 25.51 21.00
CA VAL A 136 3.29 24.50 22.01
C VAL A 136 4.31 24.69 23.14
N SER A 137 3.94 25.44 24.17
CA SER A 137 4.65 25.40 25.45
C SER A 137 4.60 23.97 25.99
N ALA A 138 5.72 23.48 26.52
CA ALA A 138 5.91 22.11 26.98
C ALA A 138 4.70 21.57 27.75
N ALA A 139 4.06 20.54 27.20
CA ALA A 139 2.84 19.94 27.74
C ALA A 139 3.14 19.11 29.00
N SER A 140 2.58 19.53 30.13
CA SER A 140 2.47 18.77 31.38
C SER A 140 1.33 17.76 31.27
N GLY A 141 1.61 16.58 30.71
CA GLY A 141 0.60 15.51 30.61
C GLY A 141 1.19 14.13 30.32
N SER A 142 0.82 13.14 31.14
CA SER A 142 1.29 11.74 31.08
C SER A 142 0.80 10.95 29.85
N TRP A 143 -0.10 11.52 29.03
CA TRP A 143 -0.68 10.86 27.85
C TRP A 143 0.18 10.93 26.58
N ASN A 144 1.24 11.74 26.57
CA ASN A 144 2.08 11.96 25.37
C ASN A 144 3.36 11.12 25.32
N ARG A 145 3.48 10.09 26.16
CA ARG A 145 4.74 9.34 26.32
C ARG A 145 5.12 8.52 25.08
N ASP A 146 4.15 8.11 24.26
CA ASP A 146 4.40 7.29 23.06
C ASP A 146 4.80 8.12 21.83
N ILE A 147 4.51 9.43 21.82
CA ILE A 147 4.96 10.36 20.76
C ILE A 147 6.48 10.60 20.84
N ALA A 148 7.07 10.43 22.03
CA ALA A 148 8.48 10.67 22.30
C ALA A 148 9.44 9.67 21.61
N ASN A 149 8.93 8.60 21.01
CA ASN A 149 9.68 7.59 20.26
C ASN A 149 9.55 7.74 18.72
N SER A 150 8.76 8.68 18.23
CA SER A 150 8.66 8.95 16.79
C SER A 150 9.94 9.62 16.26
N ALA A 151 10.30 9.33 15.00
CA ALA A 151 11.52 9.84 14.37
C ALA A 151 11.62 11.39 14.42
N ALA A 152 10.48 12.08 14.38
CA ALA A 152 10.36 13.53 14.51
C ALA A 152 10.86 14.09 15.87
N TRP A 153 10.82 13.30 16.95
CA TRP A 153 11.26 13.72 18.29
C TRP A 153 12.72 13.37 18.59
N LYS A 154 13.36 12.49 17.80
CA LYS A 154 14.81 12.18 17.95
C LYS A 154 15.68 13.35 17.53
N GLU A 155 15.28 14.13 16.51
CA GLU A 155 16.00 15.34 16.10
C GLU A 155 15.96 16.45 17.15
N VAL A 156 14.88 16.53 17.93
CA VAL A 156 14.69 17.57 18.96
C VAL A 156 15.57 17.32 20.19
N ARG A 157 15.83 16.05 20.58
CA ARG A 157 16.63 15.73 21.78
C ARG A 157 18.12 16.07 21.65
N HIS A 158 18.65 16.19 20.43
CA HIS A 158 20.07 16.52 20.20
C HIS A 158 20.31 18.00 19.89
N SER A 159 19.26 18.82 19.77
CA SER A 159 19.40 20.26 19.62
C SER A 159 19.60 20.92 20.98
N LYS A 160 20.78 21.51 21.22
CA LYS A 160 21.11 22.29 22.43
C LYS A 160 20.33 23.62 22.57
N ASN A 161 19.31 23.85 21.74
CA ASN A 161 18.60 25.12 21.72
C ASN A 161 17.08 24.90 21.92
N PRO A 162 16.52 25.24 23.10
CA PRO A 162 15.12 24.97 23.45
C PRO A 162 14.10 25.90 22.77
N GLU A 163 14.53 26.83 21.92
CA GLU A 163 13.67 27.87 21.33
C GLU A 163 13.39 27.73 19.82
N LYS A 164 13.64 26.58 19.19
CA LYS A 164 13.16 26.38 17.81
C LYS A 164 11.66 26.06 17.81
N PRO A 165 10.77 26.95 17.32
CA PRO A 165 9.36 26.62 17.20
C PRO A 165 9.17 25.47 16.21
N MET A 166 8.41 24.46 16.62
CA MET A 166 7.99 23.37 15.75
C MET A 166 7.07 23.95 14.67
N VAL A 167 7.54 24.00 13.42
CA VAL A 167 6.70 24.36 12.29
C VAL A 167 5.83 23.16 11.95
N LEU A 168 4.60 23.15 12.49
CA LEU A 168 3.54 22.28 12.00
C LEU A 168 3.20 22.76 10.59
N LYS A 169 3.81 22.13 9.58
CA LYS A 169 3.38 22.29 8.20
C LYS A 169 2.01 21.63 8.08
N ASN A 170 0.95 22.40 8.28
CA ASN A 170 -0.39 22.00 7.88
C ASN A 170 -0.36 21.82 6.37
N ALA A 171 -0.13 20.60 5.91
CA ALA A 171 -0.28 20.26 4.51
C ALA A 171 -1.74 20.59 4.16
N ARG A 172 -1.94 21.43 3.13
CA ARG A 172 -3.24 21.46 2.42
C ARG A 172 -3.62 20.00 2.21
N VAL A 173 -4.88 19.64 2.47
CA VAL A 173 -5.36 18.26 2.31
C VAL A 173 -5.20 17.87 0.84
N THR A 174 -4.02 17.36 0.49
CA THR A 174 -3.68 16.89 -0.84
C THR A 174 -3.99 15.41 -0.88
N GLN A 175 -4.86 15.06 -1.82
CA GLN A 175 -5.17 13.67 -2.11
C GLN A 175 -3.87 12.92 -2.39
N ARG A 176 -3.78 11.70 -1.87
CA ARG A 176 -2.68 10.79 -2.15
C ARG A 176 -2.65 10.47 -3.65
N PRO A 177 -1.55 10.75 -4.39
CA PRO A 177 -1.48 10.47 -5.82
C PRO A 177 -1.68 8.98 -6.12
N GLN A 178 -1.24 8.10 -5.21
CA GLN A 178 -1.34 6.65 -5.35
C GLN A 178 -2.77 6.13 -5.56
N VAL A 179 -3.80 6.89 -5.15
CA VAL A 179 -5.21 6.53 -5.36
C VAL A 179 -5.58 6.55 -6.84
N LYS A 180 -4.92 7.40 -7.63
CA LYS A 180 -5.17 7.59 -9.06
C LYS A 180 -4.33 6.67 -9.94
N PHE A 181 -3.38 5.92 -9.37
CA PHE A 181 -2.58 4.99 -10.16
C PHE A 181 -3.47 3.91 -10.76
N HIS A 182 -3.16 3.57 -12.02
CA HIS A 182 -3.78 2.47 -12.73
C HIS A 182 -3.53 1.17 -11.95
N ASP A 183 -2.25 0.85 -11.73
CA ASP A 183 -1.84 -0.29 -10.94
C ASP A 183 -1.97 0.04 -9.45
N LYS A 184 -2.65 -0.82 -8.70
CA LYS A 184 -2.82 -0.65 -7.26
C LYS A 184 -1.55 -1.01 -6.50
N ILE A 185 -1.31 -0.30 -5.41
CA ILE A 185 -0.13 -0.50 -4.58
C ILE A 185 -0.31 -1.79 -3.77
N ASP A 186 0.55 -2.77 -4.03
CA ASP A 186 0.73 -3.94 -3.18
C ASP A 186 1.92 -3.72 -2.24
N ASN A 187 1.70 -3.92 -0.93
CA ASN A 187 2.75 -3.85 0.10
C ASN A 187 3.02 -5.23 0.71
N SER A 188 2.57 -6.31 0.06
CA SER A 188 2.90 -7.67 0.45
C SER A 188 4.42 -7.90 0.43
N SER A 189 4.90 -8.81 1.27
CA SER A 189 6.33 -9.12 1.39
C SER A 189 6.77 -10.17 0.36
N VAL A 190 6.27 -10.08 -0.87
CA VAL A 190 6.70 -10.94 -1.99
C VAL A 190 7.97 -10.39 -2.64
N PRO A 191 8.82 -11.25 -3.25
CA PRO A 191 9.95 -10.80 -4.03
C PRO A 191 9.53 -9.83 -5.15
N PHE A 192 10.32 -8.78 -5.38
CA PHE A 192 10.04 -7.80 -6.42
C PHE A 192 10.15 -8.42 -7.81
N GLU A 193 9.03 -8.51 -8.52
CA GLU A 193 8.99 -8.90 -9.93
C GLU A 193 9.29 -7.69 -10.84
N PRO A 194 10.32 -7.76 -11.71
CA PRO A 194 10.62 -6.69 -12.65
C PRO A 194 9.44 -6.38 -13.58
N ARG A 195 9.00 -5.11 -13.62
CA ARG A 195 7.85 -4.66 -14.42
C ARG A 195 8.15 -4.43 -15.91
N ILE A 196 9.35 -4.78 -16.38
CA ILE A 196 9.80 -4.56 -17.75
C ILE A 196 9.11 -5.53 -18.73
N LYS A 197 8.52 -4.98 -19.80
CA LYS A 197 7.83 -5.77 -20.84
C LYS A 197 8.66 -5.97 -22.10
N GLU A 198 9.45 -4.96 -22.44
CA GLU A 198 10.32 -4.95 -23.61
C GLU A 198 11.74 -4.61 -23.17
N LYS A 199 12.74 -5.21 -23.84
CA LYS A 199 14.15 -5.04 -23.49
C LYS A 199 14.93 -4.43 -24.67
N PRO A 200 14.93 -3.09 -24.83
CA PRO A 200 15.76 -2.40 -25.82
C PRO A 200 17.26 -2.66 -25.61
N ASN A 201 18.07 -2.61 -26.67
CA ASN A 201 19.53 -2.82 -26.61
C ASN A 201 19.95 -4.18 -25.99
N SER A 202 19.12 -5.21 -26.10
CA SER A 202 19.38 -6.53 -25.51
C SER A 202 20.51 -7.29 -26.20
N LEU A 203 21.40 -7.89 -25.41
CA LEU A 203 22.33 -8.93 -25.87
C LEU A 203 21.80 -10.33 -25.56
N LYS A 204 21.00 -10.44 -24.48
CA LYS A 204 20.29 -11.65 -24.07
C LYS A 204 18.78 -11.39 -24.10
N PRO A 205 17.95 -12.30 -24.65
CA PRO A 205 16.49 -12.16 -24.63
C PRO A 205 15.95 -11.90 -23.22
N LEU A 206 14.85 -11.16 -23.11
CA LEU A 206 14.20 -10.90 -21.83
C LEU A 206 13.74 -12.22 -21.20
N ALA A 207 14.27 -12.53 -20.02
CA ALA A 207 13.87 -13.66 -19.22
C ALA A 207 13.78 -13.19 -17.76
N ILE A 208 12.57 -13.16 -17.21
CA ILE A 208 12.32 -12.87 -15.80
C ILE A 208 12.25 -14.23 -15.10
N LEU A 209 13.34 -14.60 -14.43
CA LEU A 209 13.49 -15.90 -13.78
C LEU A 209 13.57 -15.68 -12.27
N LEU A 210 12.80 -16.47 -11.52
CA LEU A 210 12.90 -16.51 -10.07
C LEU A 210 14.06 -17.42 -9.69
N GLU A 211 15.06 -16.87 -9.04
CA GLU A 211 16.19 -17.60 -8.49
C GLU A 211 15.95 -17.87 -7.01
N SER A 212 16.23 -19.09 -6.59
CA SER A 212 16.18 -19.48 -5.17
C SER A 212 17.45 -20.24 -4.86
N LEU A 213 18.36 -19.60 -4.12
CA LEU A 213 19.58 -20.22 -3.64
C LEU A 213 19.31 -20.88 -2.27
N PRO A 214 20.01 -21.98 -1.94
CA PRO A 214 19.91 -22.58 -0.61
C PRO A 214 20.36 -21.57 0.44
N ASN A 215 19.45 -21.18 1.36
CA ASN A 215 19.63 -20.19 2.44
C ASN A 215 19.47 -18.71 2.06
N GLU A 216 18.95 -18.38 0.86
CA GLU A 216 18.61 -17.00 0.49
C GLU A 216 17.14 -16.89 0.12
N ASP A 217 16.57 -15.71 0.38
CA ASP A 217 15.21 -15.40 -0.05
C ASP A 217 15.14 -15.43 -1.57
N ALA A 218 14.04 -15.97 -2.11
CA ALA A 218 13.85 -16.02 -3.55
C ALA A 218 13.86 -14.60 -4.14
N CYS A 219 14.62 -14.38 -5.20
CA CYS A 219 14.75 -13.08 -5.85
C CYS A 219 14.71 -13.23 -7.37
N TYR A 220 14.26 -12.20 -8.07
CA TYR A 220 14.30 -12.17 -9.52
C TYR A 220 15.65 -11.61 -9.98
N SER A 221 16.26 -12.25 -10.98
CA SER A 221 17.53 -11.76 -11.56
C SER A 221 17.33 -10.40 -12.23
N HIS A 222 18.35 -9.55 -12.17
CA HIS A 222 18.25 -8.21 -12.75
C HIS A 222 18.21 -8.28 -14.29
N PRO A 223 17.16 -7.75 -14.96
CA PRO A 223 16.95 -7.98 -16.40
C PRO A 223 18.09 -7.51 -17.32
N TYR A 224 18.88 -6.51 -16.90
CA TYR A 224 20.02 -5.96 -17.65
C TYR A 224 21.40 -6.33 -17.06
N GLU A 225 21.47 -7.28 -16.12
CA GLU A 225 22.74 -7.68 -15.48
C GLU A 225 23.80 -8.06 -16.51
N PHE A 226 23.46 -9.00 -17.41
CA PHE A 226 24.36 -9.47 -18.45
C PHE A 226 24.83 -8.35 -19.39
N GLU A 227 23.92 -7.43 -19.75
CA GLU A 227 24.26 -6.28 -20.59
C GLU A 227 25.23 -5.32 -19.89
N ILE A 228 25.04 -5.07 -18.60
CA ILE A 228 25.90 -4.19 -17.80
C ILE A 228 27.30 -4.81 -17.66
N GLU A 229 27.38 -6.10 -17.35
CA GLU A 229 28.66 -6.81 -17.23
C GLU A 229 29.46 -6.78 -18.54
N ARG A 230 28.78 -6.98 -19.67
CA ARG A 230 29.40 -6.95 -21.01
C ARG A 230 29.59 -5.54 -21.56
N PHE A 231 29.01 -4.52 -20.93
CA PHE A 231 29.21 -3.15 -21.36
C PHE A 231 30.66 -2.71 -21.21
N GLN A 232 31.42 -3.33 -20.29
CA GLN A 232 32.85 -3.09 -20.12
C GLN A 232 33.64 -3.26 -21.42
N ASP A 233 33.30 -4.25 -22.26
CA ASP A 233 33.97 -4.46 -23.55
C ASP A 233 33.77 -3.28 -24.51
N LYS A 234 32.68 -2.52 -24.36
CA LYS A 234 32.41 -1.30 -25.14
C LYS A 234 33.08 -0.06 -24.56
N ILE A 235 33.38 -0.04 -23.26
CA ILE A 235 34.09 1.08 -22.62
C ILE A 235 35.44 1.31 -23.28
N ASP A 236 36.15 0.23 -23.65
CA ASP A 236 37.43 0.33 -24.35
C ASP A 236 37.33 0.95 -25.76
N SER A 237 36.14 0.89 -26.37
CA SER A 237 35.86 1.50 -27.67
C SER A 237 35.35 2.95 -27.58
N LEU A 238 35.05 3.43 -26.36
CA LEU A 238 34.57 4.78 -26.12
C LEU A 238 35.75 5.76 -26.01
N ASP A 239 35.58 6.94 -26.61
CA ASP A 239 36.53 8.05 -26.50
C ASP A 239 36.45 8.70 -25.11
N LEU A 240 37.16 8.08 -24.16
CA LEU A 240 37.25 8.47 -22.76
C LEU A 240 38.50 9.31 -22.44
N ASP A 241 39.15 9.85 -23.47
CA ASP A 241 40.28 10.74 -23.27
C ASP A 241 39.85 11.94 -22.42
N PRO A 242 40.70 12.42 -21.49
CA PRO A 242 40.38 13.58 -20.65
C PRO A 242 40.01 14.80 -21.50
N LYS A 243 38.74 15.20 -21.46
CA LYS A 243 38.22 16.39 -22.14
C LYS A 243 38.15 17.57 -21.19
N LYS A 244 38.32 18.78 -21.72
CA LYS A 244 38.12 20.01 -20.95
C LYS A 244 36.63 20.12 -20.56
N PRO A 245 36.30 20.32 -19.27
CA PRO A 245 34.91 20.49 -18.85
C PRO A 245 34.25 21.68 -19.56
N THR A 246 33.10 21.42 -20.18
CA THR A 246 32.22 22.47 -20.72
C THR A 246 31.27 22.93 -19.61
N PRO A 247 31.29 24.24 -19.25
CA PRO A 247 30.37 24.76 -18.25
C PRO A 247 28.91 24.67 -18.73
N PRO A 248 27.94 24.56 -17.81
CA PRO A 248 26.53 24.66 -18.17
C PRO A 248 26.22 26.06 -18.72
N LYS A 249 25.16 26.14 -19.54
CA LYS A 249 24.64 27.40 -20.04
C LYS A 249 23.99 28.20 -18.90
N PRO A 250 23.90 29.53 -19.02
CA PRO A 250 23.10 30.35 -18.10
C PRO A 250 21.66 29.84 -18.03
N ILE A 251 21.02 29.96 -16.87
CA ILE A 251 19.64 29.49 -16.65
C ILE A 251 18.65 30.23 -17.56
N GLU A 252 18.93 31.48 -17.91
CA GLU A 252 18.09 32.29 -18.80
C GLU A 252 18.12 31.81 -20.26
N GLU A 253 19.20 31.12 -20.65
CA GLU A 253 19.40 30.60 -22.00
C GLU A 253 19.04 29.11 -22.12
N THR A 254 18.76 28.44 -20.99
CA THR A 254 18.49 27.01 -20.93
C THR A 254 16.98 26.77 -20.83
N PRO A 255 16.32 26.28 -21.88
CA PRO A 255 14.89 26.01 -21.84
C PRO A 255 14.57 24.91 -20.82
N LEU A 256 13.62 25.18 -19.94
CA LEU A 256 13.04 24.22 -19.01
C LEU A 256 11.72 23.69 -19.58
N LEU A 257 11.65 22.37 -19.80
CA LEU A 257 10.48 21.70 -20.35
C LEU A 257 9.84 20.82 -19.27
N THR A 258 8.58 21.12 -18.95
CA THR A 258 7.79 20.30 -18.02
C THR A 258 6.98 19.27 -18.80
N ILE A 259 7.22 17.99 -18.50
CA ILE A 259 6.61 16.84 -19.16
C ILE A 259 5.53 16.27 -18.23
N THR A 260 4.27 16.37 -18.66
CA THR A 260 3.09 15.88 -17.91
C THR A 260 2.15 15.03 -18.75
N GLN A 261 2.38 14.95 -20.05
CA GLN A 261 1.55 14.24 -21.02
C GLN A 261 2.39 13.28 -21.86
N GLU A 262 1.76 12.25 -22.41
CA GLU A 262 2.41 11.17 -23.14
C GLU A 262 3.04 11.65 -24.47
N ASP A 263 2.40 12.59 -25.16
CA ASP A 263 2.90 13.19 -26.39
C ASP A 263 4.22 13.95 -26.15
N GLN A 264 4.29 14.72 -25.06
CA GLN A 264 5.49 15.43 -24.63
C GLN A 264 6.64 14.47 -24.30
N LEU A 265 6.33 13.31 -23.71
CA LEU A 265 7.32 12.27 -23.41
C LEU A 265 7.94 11.71 -24.69
N MET A 266 7.13 11.46 -25.73
CA MET A 266 7.61 10.94 -27.01
C MET A 266 8.52 11.93 -27.74
N ASP A 267 8.22 13.24 -27.67
CA ASP A 267 9.08 14.27 -28.26
C ASP A 267 10.38 14.45 -27.48
N MET A 268 10.34 14.36 -26.15
CA MET A 268 11.55 14.30 -25.32
C MET A 268 12.41 13.09 -25.69
N LEU A 269 11.83 11.89 -25.84
CA LEU A 269 12.57 10.68 -26.21
C LEU A 269 13.32 10.83 -27.55
N LYS A 270 12.73 11.48 -28.55
CA LYS A 270 13.41 11.77 -29.84
C LYS A 270 14.61 12.69 -29.64
N ASP A 271 14.47 13.71 -28.81
CA ASP A 271 15.57 14.63 -28.47
C ASP A 271 16.70 13.89 -27.75
N LEU A 272 16.38 13.10 -26.72
CA LEU A 272 17.34 12.32 -25.92
C LEU A 272 18.08 11.27 -26.76
N HIS A 273 17.41 10.64 -27.73
CA HIS A 273 18.05 9.67 -28.63
C HIS A 273 19.16 10.30 -29.50
N SER A 274 19.11 11.63 -29.74
CA SER A 274 20.16 12.33 -30.48
C SER A 274 21.34 12.78 -29.62
N GLN A 275 21.21 12.69 -28.28
CA GLN A 275 22.24 13.13 -27.34
C GLN A 275 23.30 12.05 -27.13
N LYS A 276 24.54 12.48 -26.92
CA LYS A 276 25.66 11.59 -26.59
C LYS A 276 25.78 11.34 -25.08
N GLU A 277 25.38 12.32 -24.28
CA GLU A 277 25.37 12.24 -22.83
C GLU A 277 24.15 12.98 -22.27
N ILE A 278 23.63 12.48 -21.16
CA ILE A 278 22.51 13.07 -20.41
C ILE A 278 22.80 12.95 -18.91
N ALA A 279 22.30 13.88 -18.12
CA ALA A 279 22.26 13.76 -16.66
C ALA A 279 20.84 13.41 -16.21
N VAL A 280 20.71 12.56 -15.20
CA VAL A 280 19.43 12.09 -14.67
C VAL A 280 19.45 12.19 -13.15
N ASP A 281 18.39 12.72 -12.56
CA ASP A 281 18.15 12.76 -11.11
C ASP A 281 16.68 12.47 -10.79
N LEU A 282 16.39 12.12 -9.53
CA LEU A 282 15.06 11.72 -9.07
C LEU A 282 14.72 12.36 -7.72
N GLU A 283 13.46 12.74 -7.56
CA GLU A 283 12.90 13.11 -6.26
C GLU A 283 12.05 11.97 -5.70
N HIS A 284 12.24 11.66 -4.42
CA HIS A 284 11.59 10.53 -3.76
C HIS A 284 10.74 10.97 -2.55
N HIS A 285 9.51 10.45 -2.46
CA HIS A 285 8.61 10.69 -1.34
C HIS A 285 8.32 9.42 -0.54
N SER A 286 8.72 9.39 0.73
CA SER A 286 8.48 8.26 1.65
C SER A 286 7.63 8.59 2.89
N TYR A 287 7.20 9.84 3.08
CA TYR A 287 6.46 10.21 4.30
C TYR A 287 5.02 9.66 4.34
N ARG A 288 4.32 9.66 3.19
CA ARG A 288 2.94 9.14 3.04
C ARG A 288 2.85 7.91 2.15
N SER A 289 3.91 7.11 2.07
CA SER A 289 4.00 5.86 1.31
C SER A 289 4.81 4.83 2.10
N PHE A 290 4.51 3.54 1.94
CA PHE A 290 5.20 2.48 2.68
C PHE A 290 6.62 2.25 2.14
N GLN A 291 6.76 1.89 0.86
CA GLN A 291 8.06 1.76 0.19
C GLN A 291 8.59 3.09 -0.35
N GLY A 292 7.72 4.10 -0.46
CA GLY A 292 8.01 5.33 -1.16
C GLY A 292 7.46 5.35 -2.58
N PHE A 293 7.63 6.47 -3.27
CA PHE A 293 7.41 6.59 -4.72
C PHE A 293 8.28 7.72 -5.26
N THR A 294 8.70 7.60 -6.51
CA THR A 294 9.32 8.70 -7.25
C THR A 294 8.25 9.73 -7.55
N CYS A 295 8.50 11.00 -7.23
CA CYS A 295 7.55 12.10 -7.45
C CYS A 295 8.00 13.08 -8.53
N LEU A 296 9.26 13.01 -8.95
CA LEU A 296 9.81 13.82 -10.03
C LEU A 296 11.01 13.10 -10.62
N MET A 297 11.22 13.27 -11.92
CA MET A 297 12.46 12.92 -12.59
C MET A 297 12.99 14.16 -13.31
N GLN A 298 14.27 14.40 -13.17
CA GLN A 298 14.97 15.50 -13.83
C GLN A 298 15.95 14.93 -14.84
N ILE A 299 15.90 15.44 -16.07
CA ILE A 299 16.87 15.06 -17.11
C ILE A 299 17.47 16.34 -17.70
N SER A 300 18.79 16.41 -17.79
CA SER A 300 19.49 17.53 -18.43
C SER A 300 20.30 17.04 -19.62
N THR A 301 20.23 17.82 -20.70
CA THR A 301 21.10 17.71 -21.86
C THR A 301 22.08 18.88 -21.86
N ARG A 302 22.91 19.03 -22.91
CA ARG A 302 23.73 20.25 -23.05
C ARG A 302 22.92 21.50 -23.38
N GLU A 303 21.70 21.31 -23.86
CA GLU A 303 20.90 22.37 -24.48
C GLU A 303 19.63 22.72 -23.69
N LYS A 304 19.05 21.76 -22.96
CA LYS A 304 17.72 21.85 -22.33
C LYS A 304 17.67 21.02 -21.04
N ASP A 305 16.77 21.45 -20.16
CA ASP A 305 16.41 20.74 -18.92
C ASP A 305 14.96 20.26 -18.98
N TYR A 306 14.71 19.07 -18.45
CA TYR A 306 13.42 18.41 -18.41
C TYR A 306 13.02 18.12 -16.97
N ILE A 307 11.78 18.46 -16.61
CA ILE A 307 11.12 18.07 -15.36
C ILE A 307 9.94 17.17 -15.73
N ILE A 308 9.98 15.92 -15.30
CA ILE A 308 9.00 14.89 -15.63
C ILE A 308 8.14 14.56 -14.42
N ASP A 309 6.82 14.60 -14.59
CA ASP A 309 5.83 14.05 -13.67
C ASP A 309 5.79 12.52 -13.82
N THR A 310 6.21 11.79 -12.78
CA THR A 310 6.51 10.34 -12.81
C THR A 310 5.35 9.44 -12.41
#